data_AF-A0A2N9NG74-F1
#
_entry.id   AF-A0A2N9NG74-F1
#
_cell.length_a   1.000
_cell.length_b   1.000
_cell.length_c   1.000
_cell.angle_alpha   90.00
_cell.angle_beta   90.00
_cell.angle_gamma   90.00
#
_symmetry.space_group_name_H-M   'P 1'
#
loop_
_entity.id
_entity.type
_entity.pdbx_description
1 polymer ?
#
loop_
_entity_poly.entity_id
_entity_poly.type
_entity_poly.pdbx_seq_one_letter_code
_entity_poly.pdbx_strand_id
1 'polypeptide(L)'
;MGLTIHWRFKASGPRQKARELVAGLRQAALDLPFQSVGELVEVSGDACRADRNSPDEPVRALITDGVQWAQFDRRKLADGKTSRSAEVWPEHLIGFITDPGEGCESASFGLCRYPAFVRVSPERRIGTKLGSGWHWSQFCKTQYASNPGLGGVQNFLRCHLTLVALLDKAAACGIDLKVSDEGDFWTKRSVPALVREVGEMNENLAGLFGLLRTVVGRGVEGEIQKFTDFERLETAGLAKPEMEKLRQLFAATGAKFDAP
;
A
#
# COMPACT_ATOMS: atom_id res chain seq x y z
N MET A 1 8.78 -2.56 -5.24
CA MET A 1 9.09 -1.14 -5.52
C MET A 1 8.12 -0.67 -6.59
N GLY A 2 7.52 0.50 -6.40
CA GLY A 2 6.67 1.14 -7.39
C GLY A 2 6.02 2.41 -6.83
N LEU A 3 5.54 3.29 -7.69
CA LEU A 3 4.98 4.57 -7.27
C LEU A 3 3.69 4.34 -6.46
N THR A 4 3.84 4.45 -5.14
CA THR A 4 2.86 4.07 -4.12
C THR A 4 2.59 5.30 -3.25
N ILE A 5 1.40 5.38 -2.67
CA ILE A 5 1.07 6.39 -1.67
C ILE A 5 0.79 5.62 -0.39
N HIS A 6 1.44 6.01 0.71
CA HIS A 6 1.24 5.45 2.05
C HIS A 6 0.59 6.52 2.91
N TRP A 7 -0.46 6.17 3.64
CA TRP A 7 -1.08 7.09 4.59
C TRP A 7 -1.35 6.42 5.93
N ARG A 8 -1.38 7.26 6.98
CA ARG A 8 -1.82 6.88 8.31
C ARG A 8 -2.82 7.90 8.83
N PHE A 9 -3.92 7.42 9.37
CA PHE A 9 -4.91 8.24 10.04
C PHE A 9 -4.82 8.03 11.54
N LYS A 10 -5.00 9.12 12.29
CA LYS A 10 -5.31 9.11 13.71
C LYS A 10 -6.51 9.99 13.99
N ALA A 11 -7.40 9.52 14.85
CA ALA A 11 -8.50 10.34 15.36
C ALA A 11 -8.76 10.03 16.83
N SER A 12 -9.37 10.99 17.52
CA SER A 12 -9.77 10.86 18.92
C SER A 12 -11.24 11.17 19.09
N GLY A 13 -11.84 10.58 20.12
CA GLY A 13 -13.24 10.80 20.46
C GLY A 13 -14.10 9.53 20.40
N PRO A 14 -15.40 9.69 20.63
CA PRO A 14 -16.34 8.57 20.69
C PRO A 14 -16.53 7.92 19.33
N ARG A 15 -17.10 6.71 19.33
CA ARG A 15 -17.45 5.94 18.12
C ARG A 15 -18.26 6.74 17.12
N GLN A 16 -19.25 7.51 17.59
CA GLN A 16 -20.10 8.32 16.73
C GLN A 16 -19.29 9.32 15.89
N LYS A 17 -18.33 10.03 16.51
CA LYS A 17 -17.43 10.95 15.80
C LYS A 17 -16.55 10.23 14.79
N ALA A 18 -16.00 9.07 15.12
CA ALA A 18 -15.21 8.28 14.18
C ALA A 18 -16.05 7.82 12.97
N ARG A 19 -17.30 7.41 13.20
CA ARG A 19 -18.24 7.05 12.15
C ARG A 19 -18.54 8.22 11.22
N GLU A 20 -18.81 9.40 11.77
CA GLU A 20 -19.05 10.63 11.01
C GLU A 20 -17.84 11.02 10.15
N LEU A 21 -16.62 10.89 10.69
CA LEU A 21 -15.38 11.13 9.93
C LEU A 21 -15.24 10.18 8.73
N VAL A 22 -15.40 8.87 8.95
CA VAL A 22 -15.26 7.88 7.86
C VAL A 22 -16.40 8.01 6.85
N ALA A 23 -17.63 8.26 7.29
CA ALA A 23 -18.77 8.50 6.41
C ALA A 23 -18.59 9.77 5.56
N GLY A 24 -18.11 10.86 6.16
CA GLY A 24 -17.78 12.09 5.44
C GLY A 24 -16.65 11.88 4.43
N LEU A 25 -15.64 11.09 4.77
CA LEU A 25 -14.57 10.73 3.84
C LEU A 25 -15.10 9.87 2.69
N ARG A 26 -15.99 8.92 2.95
CA ARG A 26 -16.66 8.13 1.91
C ARG A 26 -17.49 9.02 0.98
N GLN A 27 -18.23 9.98 1.53
CA GLN A 27 -18.99 10.93 0.70
C GLN A 27 -18.05 11.73 -0.20
N ALA A 28 -16.93 12.24 0.34
CA ALA A 28 -15.93 12.92 -0.47
C ALA A 28 -15.33 12.01 -1.56
N ALA A 29 -15.19 10.70 -1.30
CA ALA A 29 -14.76 9.74 -2.32
C ALA A 29 -15.81 9.57 -3.43
N LEU A 30 -17.10 9.55 -3.11
CA LEU A 30 -18.19 9.50 -4.10
C LEU A 30 -18.24 10.74 -5.00
N ASP A 31 -17.75 11.89 -4.51
CA ASP A 31 -17.67 13.14 -5.27
C ASP A 31 -16.38 13.24 -6.13
N LEU A 32 -15.47 12.29 -5.99
CA LEU A 32 -14.19 12.23 -6.70
C LEU A 32 -14.22 11.14 -7.80
N PRO A 33 -13.36 11.20 -8.83
CA PRO A 33 -13.45 10.30 -9.98
C PRO A 33 -12.79 8.94 -9.73
N PHE A 34 -13.14 8.29 -8.61
CA PHE A 34 -12.86 6.87 -8.38
C PHE A 34 -13.64 6.01 -9.39
N GLN A 35 -13.10 4.86 -9.77
CA GLN A 35 -13.82 3.88 -10.58
C GLN A 35 -14.95 3.23 -9.77
N SER A 36 -14.71 2.97 -8.47
CA SER A 36 -15.72 2.44 -7.57
C SER A 36 -15.49 2.96 -6.14
N VAL A 37 -16.59 3.09 -5.40
CA VAL A 37 -16.57 3.36 -3.96
C VAL A 37 -17.51 2.35 -3.30
N GLY A 38 -16.95 1.45 -2.52
CA GLY A 38 -17.67 0.42 -1.79
C GLY A 38 -18.53 0.98 -0.66
N GLU A 39 -19.35 0.12 -0.06
CA GLU A 39 -20.20 0.48 1.08
C GLU A 39 -19.42 0.79 2.36
N LEU A 40 -20.04 1.56 3.24
CA LEU A 40 -19.50 1.81 4.58
C LEU A 40 -19.72 0.57 5.45
N VAL A 41 -18.64 -0.09 5.82
CA VAL A 41 -18.63 -1.27 6.69
C VAL A 41 -18.29 -0.85 8.12
N GLU A 42 -19.00 -1.44 9.08
CA GLU A 42 -18.68 -1.30 10.49
C GLU A 42 -18.87 -2.62 11.24
N VAL A 43 -17.80 -3.08 11.89
CA VAL A 43 -17.76 -4.34 12.65
C VAL A 43 -17.02 -4.15 13.98
N SER A 44 -17.33 -5.00 14.97
CA SER A 44 -16.75 -4.91 16.31
C SER A 44 -16.64 -6.27 16.99
N GLY A 45 -15.76 -6.37 17.99
CA GLY A 45 -15.57 -7.57 18.80
C GLY A 45 -15.05 -8.74 17.95
N ASP A 46 -15.60 -9.93 18.17
CA ASP A 46 -15.15 -11.12 17.46
C ASP A 46 -15.31 -11.02 15.94
N ALA A 47 -16.25 -10.22 15.42
CA ALA A 47 -16.42 -10.00 13.98
C ALA A 47 -15.19 -9.35 13.31
N CYS A 48 -14.28 -8.73 14.07
CA CYS A 48 -13.01 -8.18 13.58
C CYS A 48 -11.88 -9.22 13.45
N ARG A 49 -12.20 -10.51 13.52
CA ARG A 49 -11.23 -11.62 13.48
C ARG A 49 -11.43 -12.45 12.22
N ALA A 50 -10.84 -12.02 11.11
CA ALA A 50 -10.92 -12.77 9.85
C ALA A 50 -10.18 -14.13 9.91
N ASP A 51 -9.30 -14.31 10.90
CA ASP A 51 -8.68 -15.60 11.23
C ASP A 51 -9.64 -16.59 11.91
N ARG A 52 -10.74 -16.09 12.47
CA ARG A 52 -11.71 -16.87 13.25
C ARG A 52 -13.10 -16.93 12.63
N ASN A 53 -13.39 -16.01 11.72
CA ASN A 53 -14.63 -15.92 11.00
C ASN A 53 -14.34 -16.00 9.50
N SER A 54 -15.34 -16.40 8.71
CA SER A 54 -15.29 -16.32 7.26
C SER A 54 -16.20 -15.18 6.77
N PRO A 55 -15.85 -13.90 7.03
CA PRO A 55 -16.66 -12.78 6.59
C PRO A 55 -16.64 -12.65 5.06
N ASP A 56 -17.66 -11.99 4.51
CA ASP A 56 -17.73 -11.69 3.09
C ASP A 56 -16.53 -10.84 2.61
N GLU A 57 -16.23 -10.95 1.32
CA GLU A 57 -14.96 -10.50 0.73
C GLU A 57 -14.58 -9.03 0.97
N PRO A 58 -15.50 -8.03 0.96
CA PRO A 58 -15.15 -6.65 1.28
C PRO A 58 -14.84 -6.43 2.77
N VAL A 59 -15.55 -7.13 3.66
CA VAL A 59 -15.35 -7.04 5.11
C VAL A 59 -14.02 -7.72 5.48
N ARG A 60 -13.72 -8.87 4.87
CA ARG A 60 -12.47 -9.60 5.05
C ARG A 60 -11.25 -8.76 4.66
N ALA A 61 -11.31 -8.08 3.52
CA ALA A 61 -10.26 -7.18 3.06
C ALA A 61 -10.02 -6.03 4.04
N LEU A 62 -11.09 -5.34 4.46
CA LEU A 62 -10.98 -4.25 5.44
C LEU A 62 -10.39 -4.68 6.78
N ILE A 63 -10.79 -5.84 7.30
CA ILE A 63 -10.23 -6.35 8.56
C ILE A 63 -8.73 -6.63 8.39
N THR A 64 -8.33 -7.26 7.29
CA THR A 64 -6.91 -7.53 6.97
C THR A 64 -6.11 -6.23 6.87
N ASP A 65 -6.65 -5.24 6.17
CA ASP A 65 -6.06 -3.91 6.01
C ASP A 65 -5.95 -3.13 7.32
N GLY A 66 -6.87 -3.41 8.25
CA GLY A 66 -6.87 -2.85 9.59
C GLY A 66 -5.88 -3.52 10.55
N VAL A 67 -5.22 -4.63 10.20
CA VAL A 67 -4.27 -5.30 11.11
C VAL A 67 -3.03 -4.43 11.34
N GLN A 68 -2.66 -4.26 12.61
CA GLN A 68 -1.43 -3.56 13.01
C GLN A 68 -0.37 -4.55 13.50
N TRP A 69 0.87 -4.09 13.60
CA TRP A 69 1.99 -4.92 14.07
C TRP A 69 2.61 -4.33 15.34
N ALA A 70 2.56 -5.08 16.44
CA ALA A 70 3.26 -4.74 17.67
C ALA A 70 4.63 -5.41 17.68
N GLN A 71 5.70 -4.61 17.67
CA GLN A 71 7.07 -5.11 17.83
C GLN A 71 7.38 -5.44 19.29
N PHE A 72 8.12 -6.52 19.53
CA PHE A 72 8.57 -6.88 20.86
C PHE A 72 9.96 -7.55 20.86
N ASP A 73 10.73 -7.29 21.92
CA ASP A 73 12.04 -7.92 22.12
C ASP A 73 11.87 -9.40 22.51
N ARG A 74 12.74 -10.22 21.88
CA ARG A 74 12.89 -11.65 22.07
C ARG A 74 13.79 -12.04 23.24
N ARG A 75 14.52 -11.16 23.93
CA ARG A 75 15.27 -11.52 25.16
C ARG A 75 14.41 -12.21 26.25
N LYS A 76 13.09 -12.23 26.08
CA LYS A 76 12.11 -12.97 26.90
C LYS A 76 11.55 -14.26 26.25
N LEU A 77 12.08 -14.74 25.12
CA LEU A 77 11.69 -15.98 24.41
C LEU A 77 12.95 -16.68 23.86
N ALA A 78 13.04 -18.00 24.04
CA ALA A 78 14.31 -18.74 24.12
C ALA A 78 15.05 -19.12 22.80
N ASP A 79 14.67 -18.64 21.61
CA ASP A 79 15.06 -19.27 20.33
C ASP A 79 15.78 -18.35 19.32
N GLY A 80 16.81 -17.61 19.75
CA GLY A 80 17.95 -17.20 18.90
C GLY A 80 17.73 -16.21 17.74
N LYS A 81 16.50 -15.78 17.42
CA LYS A 81 16.23 -14.69 16.44
C LYS A 81 16.04 -13.34 17.12
N THR A 82 16.39 -12.24 16.47
CA THR A 82 16.58 -10.93 17.13
C THR A 82 15.36 -10.00 17.15
N SER A 83 14.32 -10.22 16.33
CA SER A 83 13.04 -9.49 16.45
C SER A 83 11.83 -10.36 16.07
N ARG A 84 10.69 -10.13 16.74
CA ARG A 84 9.37 -10.67 16.37
C ARG A 84 8.34 -9.54 16.42
N SER A 85 7.39 -9.58 15.49
CA SER A 85 6.17 -8.79 15.50
C SER A 85 4.98 -9.68 15.85
N ALA A 86 3.94 -9.10 16.45
CA ALA A 86 2.66 -9.76 16.66
C ALA A 86 1.58 -8.97 15.94
N GLU A 87 0.67 -9.68 15.28
CA GLU A 87 -0.54 -9.09 14.71
C GLU A 87 -1.43 -8.55 15.83
N VAL A 88 -1.95 -7.35 15.60
CA VAL A 88 -2.90 -6.67 16.45
C VAL A 88 -4.15 -6.47 15.62
N TRP A 89 -5.09 -7.39 15.80
CA TRP A 89 -6.40 -7.32 15.17
C TRP A 89 -7.22 -6.18 15.78
N PRO A 90 -8.05 -5.49 14.99
CA PRO A 90 -8.93 -4.45 15.52
C PRO A 90 -9.99 -5.04 16.47
N GLU A 91 -10.41 -4.25 17.45
CA GLU A 91 -11.61 -4.51 18.27
C GLU A 91 -12.85 -3.82 17.71
N HIS A 92 -12.63 -2.77 16.91
CA HIS A 92 -13.67 -2.02 16.21
C HIS A 92 -13.10 -1.53 14.89
N LEU A 93 -13.83 -1.69 13.81
CA LEU A 93 -13.47 -1.19 12.48
C LEU A 93 -14.65 -0.42 11.89
N ILE A 94 -14.36 0.74 11.30
CA ILE A 94 -15.26 1.49 10.43
C ILE A 94 -14.47 1.82 9.17
N GLY A 95 -14.91 1.41 7.99
CA GLY A 95 -14.14 1.64 6.77
C GLY A 95 -14.90 1.35 5.48
N PHE A 96 -14.28 1.68 4.35
CA PHE A 96 -14.78 1.40 3.01
C PHE A 96 -13.59 1.19 2.07
N ILE A 97 -13.84 0.51 0.95
CA ILE A 97 -12.84 0.25 -0.09
C ILE A 97 -13.19 1.12 -1.30
N THR A 98 -12.17 1.59 -2.00
CA THR A 98 -12.28 2.29 -3.28
C THR A 98 -11.40 1.64 -4.32
N ASP A 99 -11.78 1.74 -5.58
CA ASP A 99 -10.91 1.46 -6.70
C ASP A 99 -10.58 2.78 -7.41
N PRO A 100 -9.33 3.28 -7.36
CA PRO A 100 -8.93 4.49 -8.08
C PRO A 100 -9.17 4.36 -9.59
N GLY A 101 -8.79 3.21 -10.14
CA GLY A 101 -8.93 2.88 -11.55
C GLY A 101 -8.07 1.69 -11.96
N GLU A 102 -8.28 1.21 -13.18
CA GLU A 102 -7.48 0.15 -13.78
C GLU A 102 -5.96 0.43 -13.67
N GLY A 103 -5.19 -0.60 -13.32
CA GLY A 103 -3.75 -0.49 -13.08
C GLY A 103 -3.37 0.04 -11.69
N CYS A 104 -4.33 0.29 -10.81
CA CYS A 104 -4.08 0.54 -9.39
C CYS A 104 -4.38 -0.69 -8.53
N GLU A 105 -3.76 -0.74 -7.36
CA GLU A 105 -4.29 -1.54 -6.25
C GLU A 105 -5.58 -0.89 -5.72
N SER A 106 -6.49 -1.68 -5.13
CA SER A 106 -7.60 -1.12 -4.36
C SER A 106 -7.06 -0.32 -3.17
N ALA A 107 -7.76 0.75 -2.80
CA ALA A 107 -7.39 1.63 -1.69
C ALA A 107 -8.49 1.62 -0.64
N SER A 108 -8.14 1.24 0.59
CA SER A 108 -9.09 1.17 1.70
C SER A 108 -8.88 2.28 2.73
N PHE A 109 -9.97 2.83 3.23
CA PHE A 109 -9.99 3.95 4.15
C PHE A 109 -10.83 3.59 5.36
N GLY A 110 -10.33 3.88 6.55
CA GLY A 110 -11.06 3.55 7.75
C GLY A 110 -10.45 4.10 9.02
N LEU A 111 -11.02 3.67 10.14
CA LEU A 111 -10.57 3.94 11.48
C LEU A 111 -10.83 2.69 12.32
N CYS A 112 -9.80 2.24 13.03
CA CYS A 112 -9.85 1.09 13.92
C CYS A 112 -9.50 1.46 15.36
N ARG A 113 -10.13 0.78 16.31
CA ARG A 113 -9.65 0.68 17.70
C ARG A 113 -9.00 -0.68 17.92
N TYR A 114 -8.04 -0.72 18.81
CA TYR A 114 -7.20 -1.88 19.05
C TYR A 114 -7.12 -2.20 20.53
N PRO A 115 -6.87 -3.48 20.88
CA PRO A 115 -6.64 -3.84 22.27
C PRO A 115 -5.39 -3.13 22.80
N ALA A 116 -5.41 -2.73 24.07
CA ALA A 116 -4.23 -2.15 24.72
C ALA A 116 -3.07 -3.17 24.81
N PHE A 117 -3.38 -4.46 24.83
CA PHE A 117 -2.41 -5.54 24.92
C PHE A 117 -2.78 -6.74 24.05
N VAL A 118 -1.78 -7.34 23.40
CA VAL A 118 -1.91 -8.64 22.72
C VAL A 118 -1.12 -9.72 23.45
N ARG A 119 -1.63 -10.96 23.41
CA ARG A 119 -0.96 -12.13 23.99
C ARG A 119 -0.03 -12.73 22.94
N VAL A 120 1.24 -12.94 23.29
CA VAL A 120 2.28 -13.50 22.39
C VAL A 120 2.79 -14.87 22.83
N SER A 121 2.52 -15.26 24.08
CA SER A 121 2.62 -16.63 24.60
C SER A 121 1.56 -16.81 25.71
N PRO A 122 1.28 -18.04 26.18
CA PRO A 122 0.30 -18.23 27.27
C PRO A 122 0.59 -17.40 28.53
N GLU A 123 1.84 -17.07 28.80
CA GLU A 123 2.31 -16.36 29.99
C GLU A 123 2.62 -14.88 29.72
N ARG A 124 2.69 -14.45 28.45
CA ARG A 124 3.18 -13.12 28.08
C ARG A 124 2.17 -12.32 27.27
N ARG A 125 1.91 -11.10 27.75
CA ARG A 125 1.24 -10.02 27.01
C ARG A 125 2.21 -8.89 26.73
N ILE A 126 2.02 -8.20 25.62
CA ILE A 126 2.77 -6.99 25.24
C ILE A 126 1.79 -5.85 25.00
N GLY A 127 2.19 -4.63 25.38
CA GLY A 127 1.42 -3.43 25.08
C GLY A 127 1.53 -3.08 23.60
N THR A 128 0.42 -2.73 22.96
CA THR A 128 0.36 -2.44 21.51
C THR A 128 0.89 -1.04 21.17
N LYS A 129 0.94 -0.14 22.17
CA LYS A 129 1.32 1.29 22.02
C LYS A 129 0.44 2.09 21.04
N LEU A 130 -0.73 1.55 20.68
CA LEU A 130 -1.71 2.25 19.85
C LEU A 130 -2.54 3.23 20.69
N GLY A 131 -2.75 2.96 21.97
CA GLY A 131 -3.55 3.81 22.86
C GLY A 131 -5.05 3.61 22.66
N SER A 132 -5.88 4.51 23.20
CA SER A 132 -7.34 4.45 23.12
C SER A 132 -7.94 5.19 21.91
N GLY A 133 -7.07 5.66 21.01
CA GLY A 133 -7.46 6.41 19.81
C GLY A 133 -7.95 5.51 18.69
N TRP A 134 -8.31 6.15 17.59
CA TRP A 134 -8.62 5.50 16.32
C TRP A 134 -7.40 5.58 15.41
N HIS A 135 -7.06 4.49 14.73
CA HIS A 135 -5.90 4.40 13.85
C HIS A 135 -6.25 3.69 12.55
N TRP A 136 -5.55 4.06 11.48
CA TRP A 136 -5.56 3.34 10.21
C TRP A 136 -4.21 3.53 9.53
N SER A 137 -3.79 2.55 8.74
CA SER A 137 -2.57 2.66 7.92
C SER A 137 -2.73 1.80 6.70
N GLN A 138 -2.57 2.41 5.53
CA GLN A 138 -2.75 1.75 4.25
C GLN A 138 -1.82 2.34 3.20
N PHE A 139 -1.73 1.64 2.08
CA PHE A 139 -1.01 2.11 0.91
C PHE A 139 -1.75 1.73 -0.36
N CYS A 140 -1.47 2.42 -1.46
CA CYS A 140 -2.01 2.08 -2.77
C CYS A 140 -0.97 2.36 -3.85
N LYS A 141 -0.58 1.32 -4.59
CA LYS A 141 0.26 1.46 -5.78
C LYS A 141 -0.59 1.91 -6.95
N THR A 142 -0.12 2.98 -7.61
CA THR A 142 -0.80 3.59 -8.76
C THR A 142 0.01 3.52 -10.04
N GLN A 143 1.27 3.11 -9.98
CA GLN A 143 2.20 3.12 -11.12
C GLN A 143 1.65 2.46 -12.38
N TYR A 144 0.98 1.31 -12.29
CA TYR A 144 0.56 0.56 -13.48
C TYR A 144 -0.66 1.16 -14.18
N ALA A 145 -1.35 2.13 -13.58
CA ALA A 145 -2.35 2.94 -14.26
C ALA A 145 -1.77 3.76 -15.42
N SER A 146 -0.44 3.89 -15.48
CA SER A 146 0.29 4.53 -16.59
C SER A 146 0.47 3.65 -17.82
N ASN A 147 -0.01 2.39 -17.80
CA ASN A 147 0.01 1.51 -18.97
C ASN A 147 -0.77 2.16 -20.13
N PRO A 148 -0.17 2.30 -21.33
CA PRO A 148 -0.88 2.87 -22.49
C PRO A 148 -2.18 2.14 -22.84
N GLY A 149 -2.24 0.82 -22.62
CA GLY A 149 -3.45 0.02 -22.82
C GLY A 149 -4.60 0.37 -21.87
N LEU A 150 -4.31 1.06 -20.76
CA LEU A 150 -5.27 1.49 -19.74
C LEU A 150 -5.49 3.03 -19.76
N GLY A 151 -5.10 3.71 -20.84
CA GLY A 151 -5.21 5.17 -20.96
C GLY A 151 -3.95 5.95 -20.57
N GLY A 152 -2.85 5.26 -20.26
CA GLY A 152 -1.53 5.86 -20.12
C GLY A 152 -1.42 6.87 -18.98
N VAL A 153 -0.57 7.89 -19.19
CA VAL A 153 -0.30 8.95 -18.20
C VAL A 153 -1.58 9.67 -17.74
N GLN A 154 -2.58 9.81 -18.61
CA GLN A 154 -3.84 10.47 -18.23
C GLN A 154 -4.61 9.66 -17.19
N ASN A 155 -4.72 8.33 -17.37
CA ASN A 155 -5.35 7.46 -16.39
C ASN A 155 -4.55 7.43 -15.07
N PHE A 156 -3.23 7.35 -15.16
CA PHE A 156 -2.35 7.46 -13.99
C PHE A 156 -2.59 8.75 -13.19
N LEU A 157 -2.61 9.90 -13.85
CA LEU A 157 -2.85 11.18 -13.19
C LEU A 157 -4.24 11.24 -12.57
N ARG A 158 -5.28 10.75 -13.25
CA ARG A 158 -6.63 10.65 -12.68
C ARG A 158 -6.60 9.84 -11.38
N CYS A 159 -6.07 8.62 -11.40
CA CYS A 159 -6.04 7.73 -10.25
C CYS A 159 -5.22 8.30 -9.07
N HIS A 160 -3.99 8.74 -9.36
CA HIS A 160 -3.07 9.22 -8.33
C HIS A 160 -3.57 10.52 -7.68
N LEU A 161 -3.99 11.49 -8.48
CA LEU A 161 -4.50 12.77 -7.96
C LEU A 161 -5.83 12.60 -7.23
N THR A 162 -6.65 11.62 -7.61
CA THR A 162 -7.90 11.29 -6.90
C THR A 162 -7.63 10.82 -5.47
N LEU A 163 -6.66 9.91 -5.28
CA LEU A 163 -6.24 9.49 -3.95
C LEU A 163 -5.70 10.67 -3.14
N VAL A 164 -4.83 11.48 -3.73
CA VAL A 164 -4.26 12.65 -3.05
C VAL A 164 -5.34 13.65 -2.65
N ALA A 165 -6.32 13.91 -3.53
CA ALA A 165 -7.44 14.79 -3.22
C ALA A 165 -8.29 14.26 -2.05
N LEU A 166 -8.53 12.95 -1.99
CA LEU A 166 -9.24 12.34 -0.85
C LEU A 166 -8.44 12.46 0.46
N LEU A 167 -7.13 12.30 0.40
CA LEU A 167 -6.24 12.50 1.56
C LEU A 167 -6.23 13.97 2.01
N ASP A 168 -6.23 14.94 1.09
CA ASP A 168 -6.39 16.36 1.43
C ASP A 168 -7.73 16.62 2.13
N LYS A 169 -8.83 15.96 1.70
CA LYS A 169 -10.13 16.03 2.39
C LYS A 169 -10.08 15.43 3.78
N ALA A 170 -9.39 14.30 3.97
CA ALA A 170 -9.21 13.70 5.30
C ALA A 170 -8.54 14.68 6.28
N ALA A 171 -7.47 15.35 5.85
CA ALA A 171 -6.80 16.38 6.66
C ALA A 171 -7.73 17.56 6.98
N ALA A 172 -8.49 18.05 6.00
CA ALA A 172 -9.43 19.15 6.19
C ALA A 172 -10.57 18.81 7.18
N CYS A 173 -10.96 17.54 7.28
CA CYS A 173 -11.99 17.05 8.20
C CYS A 173 -11.48 16.80 9.63
N GLY A 174 -10.22 17.15 9.93
CA GLY A 174 -9.65 17.03 11.29
C GLY A 174 -9.15 15.63 11.65
N ILE A 175 -8.90 14.77 10.66
CA ILE A 175 -8.13 13.54 10.85
C ILE A 175 -6.64 13.92 10.92
N ASP A 176 -5.93 13.46 11.94
CA ASP A 176 -4.46 13.57 11.99
C ASP A 176 -3.87 12.64 10.94
N LEU A 177 -3.37 13.24 9.87
CA LEU A 177 -2.92 12.58 8.65
C LEU A 177 -1.39 12.64 8.53
N LYS A 178 -0.79 11.48 8.28
CA LYS A 178 0.58 11.37 7.76
C LYS A 178 0.56 10.69 6.41
N VAL A 179 1.23 11.29 5.42
CA VAL A 179 1.39 10.73 4.08
C VAL A 179 2.87 10.66 3.73
N SER A 180 3.25 9.60 3.04
CA SER A 180 4.55 9.43 2.39
C SER A 180 4.30 8.76 1.04
N ASP A 181 4.94 9.21 -0.01
CA ASP A 181 4.80 8.61 -1.34
C ASP A 181 6.16 8.53 -2.03
N GLU A 182 6.40 7.47 -2.79
CA GLU A 182 7.71 7.19 -3.40
C GLU A 182 8.12 8.22 -4.48
N GLY A 183 7.21 9.07 -4.96
CA GLY A 183 7.51 10.16 -5.91
C GLY A 183 7.69 11.53 -5.25
N ASP A 184 7.50 11.63 -3.93
CA ASP A 184 7.33 12.85 -3.13
C ASP A 184 6.27 13.83 -3.66
N PHE A 185 5.27 13.36 -4.42
CA PHE A 185 4.21 14.24 -4.93
C PHE A 185 3.45 14.92 -3.79
N TRP A 186 3.21 14.22 -2.67
CA TRP A 186 2.54 14.79 -1.51
C TRP A 186 3.23 16.07 -0.99
N THR A 187 4.56 16.12 -1.10
CA THR A 187 5.35 17.28 -0.68
C THR A 187 5.54 18.28 -1.82
N LYS A 188 5.91 17.80 -3.02
CA LYS A 188 6.26 18.64 -4.17
C LYS A 188 5.05 19.29 -4.84
N ARG A 189 3.90 18.61 -4.82
CA ARG A 189 2.65 18.97 -5.52
C ARG A 189 2.87 19.37 -6.99
N SER A 190 3.86 18.73 -7.64
CA SER A 190 4.28 19.04 -9.00
C SER A 190 3.85 17.93 -9.95
N VAL A 191 2.82 18.19 -10.75
CA VAL A 191 2.35 17.24 -11.78
C VAL A 191 3.45 16.92 -12.80
N PRO A 192 4.23 17.89 -13.32
CA PRO A 192 5.35 17.57 -14.22
C PRO A 192 6.39 16.65 -13.57
N ALA A 193 6.70 16.84 -12.29
CA ALA A 193 7.60 15.95 -11.58
C ALA A 193 7.01 14.54 -11.48
N LEU A 194 5.74 14.41 -11.07
CA LEU A 194 5.05 13.13 -10.97
C LEU A 194 5.03 12.34 -12.29
N VAL A 195 4.78 13.02 -13.41
CA VAL A 195 4.81 12.39 -14.75
C VAL A 195 6.22 11.89 -15.10
N ARG A 196 7.26 12.66 -14.76
CA ARG A 196 8.64 12.22 -14.96
C ARG A 196 8.96 11.01 -14.07
N GLU A 197 8.61 11.05 -12.79
CA GLU A 197 8.88 9.95 -11.84
C GLU A 197 8.26 8.62 -12.31
N VAL A 198 6.99 8.62 -12.75
CA VAL A 198 6.35 7.39 -13.22
C VAL A 198 7.02 6.84 -14.49
N GLY A 199 7.45 7.72 -15.41
CA GLY A 199 8.16 7.34 -16.62
C GLY A 199 9.52 6.73 -16.31
N GLU A 200 10.34 7.42 -15.51
CA GLU A 200 11.68 6.95 -15.12
C GLU A 200 11.60 5.61 -14.36
N MET A 201 10.60 5.44 -13.50
CA MET A 201 10.39 4.22 -12.74
C MET A 201 9.95 3.04 -13.61
N ASN A 202 9.09 3.28 -14.61
CA ASN A 202 8.70 2.25 -15.59
C ASN A 202 9.89 1.76 -16.40
N GLU A 203 10.74 2.68 -16.87
CA GLU A 203 11.99 2.33 -17.57
C GLU A 203 12.94 1.54 -16.66
N ASN A 204 13.17 2.00 -15.43
CA ASN A 204 14.05 1.31 -14.47
C ASN A 204 13.57 -0.12 -14.19
N LEU A 205 12.26 -0.30 -14.00
CA LEU A 205 11.66 -1.59 -13.73
C LEU A 205 11.76 -2.51 -14.95
N ALA A 206 11.41 -2.01 -16.15
CA ALA A 206 11.49 -2.78 -17.38
C ALA A 206 12.95 -3.20 -17.69
N GLY A 207 13.92 -2.30 -17.53
CA GLY A 207 15.34 -2.60 -17.71
C GLY A 207 15.87 -3.64 -16.72
N LEU A 208 15.46 -3.55 -15.44
CA LEU A 208 15.80 -4.55 -14.44
C LEU A 208 15.22 -5.94 -14.79
N PHE A 209 13.96 -5.99 -15.24
CA PHE A 209 13.35 -7.25 -15.72
C PHE A 209 14.11 -7.82 -16.91
N GLY A 210 14.48 -6.99 -17.88
CA GLY A 210 15.29 -7.42 -19.03
C GLY A 210 16.62 -8.02 -18.60
N LEU A 211 17.32 -7.37 -17.67
CA LEU A 211 18.57 -7.88 -17.11
C LEU A 211 18.36 -9.21 -16.37
N LEU A 212 17.34 -9.32 -15.52
CA LEU A 212 17.03 -10.57 -14.80
C LEU A 212 16.76 -11.72 -15.78
N ARG A 213 16.02 -11.49 -16.88
CA ARG A 213 15.77 -12.53 -17.89
C ARG A 213 17.04 -13.10 -18.52
N THR A 214 18.11 -12.30 -18.62
CA THR A 214 19.41 -12.79 -19.10
C THR A 214 20.10 -13.73 -18.12
N VAL A 215 19.73 -13.68 -16.84
CA VAL A 215 20.38 -14.45 -15.76
C VAL A 215 19.52 -15.64 -15.32
N VAL A 216 18.21 -15.47 -15.12
CA VAL A 216 17.27 -16.49 -14.61
C VAL A 216 16.40 -17.12 -15.71
N GLY A 217 16.51 -16.69 -16.96
CA GLY A 217 15.70 -17.19 -18.07
C GLY A 217 14.29 -16.57 -18.12
N ARG A 218 13.41 -17.17 -18.94
CA ARG A 218 12.09 -16.60 -19.28
C ARG A 218 10.99 -16.81 -18.23
N GLY A 219 11.27 -17.49 -17.12
CA GLY A 219 10.28 -17.80 -16.07
C GLY A 219 9.92 -16.64 -15.14
N VAL A 220 10.50 -15.45 -15.34
CA VAL A 220 10.20 -14.26 -14.53
C VAL A 220 9.07 -13.46 -15.17
N GLU A 221 7.94 -13.42 -14.48
CA GLU A 221 6.76 -12.64 -14.86
C GLU A 221 6.63 -11.37 -14.00
N GLY A 222 6.17 -10.28 -14.62
CA GLY A 222 5.90 -9.03 -13.92
C GLY A 222 4.86 -8.18 -14.63
N GLU A 223 4.04 -7.45 -13.86
CA GLU A 223 2.96 -6.61 -14.40
C GLU A 223 3.44 -5.59 -15.45
N ILE A 224 4.68 -5.09 -15.35
CA ILE A 224 5.28 -4.17 -16.32
C ILE A 224 5.38 -4.78 -17.73
N GLN A 225 5.47 -6.11 -17.86
CA GLN A 225 5.51 -6.80 -19.16
C GLN A 225 4.18 -6.72 -19.91
N LYS A 226 3.08 -6.39 -19.22
CA LYS A 226 1.76 -6.20 -19.83
C LYS A 226 1.62 -4.81 -20.49
N PHE A 227 2.64 -3.96 -20.40
CA PHE A 227 2.65 -2.68 -21.08
C PHE A 227 2.82 -2.91 -22.56
N THR A 228 1.95 -2.30 -23.38
CA THR A 228 2.03 -2.44 -24.83
C THR A 228 3.32 -1.84 -25.41
N ASP A 229 3.98 -0.95 -24.67
CA ASP A 229 5.27 -0.35 -25.01
C ASP A 229 6.44 -0.91 -24.18
N PHE A 230 6.30 -2.13 -23.62
CA PHE A 230 7.32 -2.74 -22.76
C PHE A 230 8.72 -2.80 -23.41
N GLU A 231 8.85 -3.22 -24.67
CA GLU A 231 10.16 -3.33 -25.35
C GLU A 231 10.89 -1.98 -25.42
N ARG A 232 10.15 -0.87 -25.58
CA ARG A 232 10.69 0.48 -25.57
C ARG A 232 11.18 0.84 -24.16
N LEU A 233 10.38 0.55 -23.13
CA LEU A 233 10.74 0.81 -21.73
C LEU A 233 11.96 -0.02 -21.30
N GLU A 234 12.02 -1.29 -21.70
CA GLU A 234 13.14 -2.19 -21.42
C GLU A 234 14.42 -1.67 -22.08
N THR A 235 14.36 -1.28 -23.35
CA THR A 235 15.50 -0.70 -24.07
C THR A 235 16.01 0.58 -23.41
N ALA A 236 15.10 1.51 -23.08
CA ALA A 236 15.45 2.76 -22.40
C ALA A 236 16.03 2.49 -20.99
N GLY A 237 15.47 1.53 -20.25
CA GLY A 237 15.95 1.11 -18.94
C GLY A 237 17.35 0.51 -18.98
N LEU A 238 17.60 -0.42 -19.90
CA LEU A 238 18.90 -1.07 -20.07
C LEU A 238 20.01 -0.08 -20.46
N ALA A 239 19.67 1.03 -21.11
CA ALA A 239 20.62 2.08 -21.48
C ALA A 239 21.05 2.95 -20.29
N LYS A 240 20.45 2.81 -19.10
CA LYS A 240 20.78 3.65 -17.94
C LYS A 240 22.10 3.25 -17.27
N PRO A 241 22.91 4.23 -16.80
CA PRO A 241 24.20 3.95 -16.17
C PRO A 241 24.13 3.00 -14.97
N GLU A 242 23.04 3.05 -14.20
CA GLU A 242 22.81 2.17 -13.05
C GLU A 242 22.61 0.71 -13.47
N MET A 243 21.94 0.48 -14.60
CA MET A 243 21.72 -0.87 -15.14
C MET A 243 23.00 -1.47 -15.71
N GLU A 244 23.86 -0.65 -16.31
CA GLU A 244 25.18 -1.09 -16.76
C GLU A 244 26.06 -1.50 -15.56
N LYS A 245 26.08 -0.73 -14.48
CA LYS A 245 26.78 -1.11 -13.24
C LYS A 245 26.24 -2.42 -12.65
N LEU A 246 24.92 -2.60 -12.65
CA LEU A 246 24.29 -3.82 -12.14
C LEU A 246 24.65 -5.04 -13.02
N ARG A 247 24.69 -4.87 -14.34
CA ARG A 247 25.15 -5.90 -15.28
C ARG A 247 26.60 -6.29 -15.03
N GLN A 248 27.48 -5.31 -14.82
CA GLN A 248 28.88 -5.56 -14.46
C GLN A 248 29.00 -6.32 -13.14
N LEU A 249 28.16 -6.02 -12.15
CA LEU A 249 28.11 -6.74 -10.88
C LEU A 249 27.64 -8.19 -11.05
N PHE A 250 26.59 -8.45 -11.84
CA PHE A 250 26.15 -9.81 -12.15
C PHE A 250 27.25 -10.62 -12.85
N ALA A 251 27.96 -10.01 -13.80
CA ALA A 251 29.11 -10.64 -14.46
C ALA A 251 30.26 -10.94 -13.49
N ALA A 252 30.62 -9.98 -12.63
CA ALA A 252 31.72 -10.11 -11.68
C ALA A 252 31.46 -11.14 -10.57
N THR A 253 30.19 -11.30 -10.16
CA THR A 253 29.79 -12.28 -9.14
C THR A 253 29.64 -13.70 -9.69
N GLY A 254 29.68 -13.87 -11.02
CA GLY A 254 29.37 -15.15 -11.66
C GLY A 254 27.97 -15.66 -11.32
N ALA A 255 27.07 -14.77 -10.92
CA ALA A 255 25.74 -15.11 -10.42
C ALA A 255 24.97 -15.87 -11.49
N LYS A 256 24.92 -17.19 -11.36
CA LYS A 256 23.91 -18.05 -11.93
C LYS A 256 22.90 -18.24 -10.81
N PHE A 257 21.77 -17.56 -10.88
CA PHE A 257 20.66 -17.92 -10.02
C PHE A 257 20.14 -19.23 -10.58
N ASP A 258 20.31 -20.32 -9.84
CA ASP A 258 19.74 -21.61 -10.20
C ASP A 258 18.25 -21.38 -10.49
N ALA A 259 17.86 -21.55 -11.76
CA ALA A 259 16.45 -21.64 -12.11
C ALA A 259 15.90 -22.88 -11.39
N PRO A 260 14.71 -22.81 -10.78
CA PRO A 260 14.06 -24.02 -10.28
C PRO A 260 13.80 -25.03 -11.41
#